data_AF-A0A1T4TB18-F1
#
_entry.id   AF-A0A1T4TB18-F1
#
_cell.length_a   1.000
_cell.length_b   1.000
_cell.length_c   1.000
_cell.angle_alpha   90.00
_cell.angle_beta   90.00
_cell.angle_gamma   90.00
#
_symmetry.space_group_name_H-M   'P 1'
#
loop_
_entity.id
_entity.type
_entity.pdbx_description
1 polymer ?
#
loop_
_entity_poly.entity_id
_entity_poly.type
_entity_poly.pdbx_seq_one_letter_code
_entity_poly.pdbx_strand_id
1 'polypeptide(L)' 'MTDTLVPLICDLLEWLDRQPRTYAEVMDGWRTSCPRLPVWEEATDKGYVKREGQLVLVTNRGRVFLEHSR' A
#
# COMPACT_ATOMS: atom_id res chain seq x y z
N MET A 1 15.76 7.86 4.18
CA MET A 1 15.15 6.87 5.11
C MET A 1 13.91 6.18 4.51
N THR A 2 13.63 6.34 3.21
CA THR A 2 12.48 5.69 2.54
C THR A 2 12.81 4.31 1.96
N ASP A 3 14.11 4.03 1.78
CA ASP A 3 14.62 2.78 1.20
C ASP A 3 14.16 1.53 1.98
N THR A 4 14.13 1.62 3.32
CA THR A 4 13.69 0.51 4.18
C THR A 4 12.19 0.20 4.09
N LEU A 5 11.39 1.13 3.56
CA LEU A 5 9.95 0.93 3.38
C LEU A 5 9.63 0.35 2.01
N VAL A 6 10.54 0.41 1.03
CA VAL A 6 10.29 -0.06 -0.34
C VAL A 6 9.82 -1.53 -0.36
N PRO A 7 10.46 -2.48 0.34
CA PRO A 7 9.99 -3.87 0.36
C PRO A 7 8.57 -4.00 0.93
N LEU A 8 8.28 -3.29 2.03
CA LEU A 8 6.96 -3.32 2.67
C LEU A 8 5.86 -2.66 1.81
N ILE A 9 6.22 -1.60 1.06
CA ILE A 9 5.31 -0.98 0.10
C ILE A 9 5.03 -1.96 -1.04
N CYS A 10 6.05 -2.65 -1.58
CA CYS A 10 5.85 -3.69 -2.59
C CYS A 10 4.92 -4.80 -2.08
N ASP A 11 5.17 -5.32 -0.86
CA ASP A 11 4.31 -6.32 -0.23
C ASP A 11 2.85 -5.83 -0.08
N LEU A 12 2.64 -4.57 0.30
CA LEU A 12 1.30 -3.96 0.39
C LEU A 12 0.62 -3.92 -0.98
N LEU A 13 1.33 -3.47 -2.01
CA LEU A 13 0.80 -3.37 -3.37
C LEU A 13 0.50 -4.76 -3.94
N GLU A 14 1.39 -5.74 -3.79
CA GLU A 14 1.14 -7.12 -4.22
C GLU A 14 -0.05 -7.72 -3.49
N TRP A 15 -0.16 -7.46 -2.19
CA TRP A 15 -1.28 -7.93 -1.40
C TRP A 15 -2.58 -7.34 -1.95
N LEU A 16 -2.67 -6.01 -2.14
CA LEU A 16 -3.84 -5.30 -2.68
C LEU A 16 -4.16 -5.65 -4.15
N ASP A 17 -3.17 -6.03 -4.94
CA ASP A 17 -3.39 -6.35 -6.36
C ASP A 17 -4.09 -7.71 -6.55
N ARG A 18 -3.96 -8.62 -5.56
CA ARG A 18 -4.63 -9.93 -5.59
C ARG A 18 -6.15 -9.82 -5.47
N GLN A 19 -6.66 -8.87 -4.68
CA GLN A 19 -8.08 -8.58 -4.58
C GLN A 19 -8.32 -7.16 -4.05
N PRO A 20 -9.41 -6.49 -4.47
CA PRO A 20 -9.89 -5.30 -3.78
C PRO A 20 -10.13 -5.59 -2.30
N ARG A 21 -9.68 -4.69 -1.42
CA ARG A 21 -9.92 -4.76 0.03
C ARG A 21 -10.43 -3.45 0.56
N THR A 22 -11.18 -3.50 1.64
CA THR A 22 -11.66 -2.31 2.33
C THR A 22 -10.53 -1.62 3.08
N TYR A 23 -10.65 -0.30 3.31
CA TYR A 23 -9.71 0.43 4.16
C TYR A 23 -9.57 -0.18 5.55
N ALA A 24 -10.67 -0.70 6.11
CA ALA A 24 -10.66 -1.36 7.41
C ALA A 24 -9.79 -2.63 7.41
N GLU A 25 -9.92 -3.49 6.40
CA GLU A 25 -9.07 -4.68 6.24
C GLU A 25 -7.60 -4.31 6.01
N VAL A 26 -7.34 -3.25 5.26
CA VAL A 26 -5.97 -2.75 5.07
C VAL A 26 -5.38 -2.30 6.39
N MET A 27 -6.11 -1.49 7.15
CA MET A 27 -5.66 -1.02 8.46
C MET A 27 -5.47 -2.17 9.42
N ASP A 28 -6.37 -3.15 9.47
CA ASP A 28 -6.26 -4.30 10.37
C ASP A 28 -5.06 -5.19 10.03
N GLY A 29 -4.86 -5.50 8.74
CA GLY A 29 -3.77 -6.38 8.30
C GLY A 29 -2.37 -5.74 8.36
N TRP A 30 -2.28 -4.41 8.29
CA TRP A 30 -1.00 -3.69 8.23
C TRP A 30 -0.65 -2.91 9.49
N ARG A 31 -1.60 -2.72 10.42
CA ARG A 31 -1.33 -2.08 11.72
C ARG A 31 -0.40 -2.96 12.54
N THR A 32 0.89 -2.68 12.44
CA THR A 32 1.88 -3.15 13.42
C THR A 32 1.80 -2.30 14.68
N SER A 33 2.40 -2.75 15.79
CA SER A 33 2.30 -2.14 17.13
C SER A 33 2.71 -0.65 17.24
N CYS A 34 3.16 -0.03 16.15
CA CYS A 34 3.44 1.40 16.08
C CYS A 34 2.16 2.17 15.68
N PRO A 35 1.79 3.27 16.35
CA PRO A 35 0.59 4.04 16.01
C PRO A 35 0.68 4.71 14.62
N ARG A 36 1.88 4.84 14.06
CA ARG A 36 2.08 5.30 12.68
C ARG A 36 2.17 4.09 11.76
N LEU A 37 1.45 4.15 10.65
CA LEU A 37 1.51 3.17 9.58
C LEU A 37 2.27 3.76 8.39
N PRO A 38 3.61 3.92 8.49
CA PRO A 38 4.39 4.65 7.48
C PRO A 38 4.30 4.02 6.09
N VAL A 39 4.07 2.70 6.00
CA VAL A 39 3.87 2.01 4.72
C VAL A 39 2.61 2.51 4.01
N TRP A 40 1.50 2.66 4.76
CA TRP A 40 0.24 3.17 4.21
C TRP A 40 0.33 4.65 3.83
N GLU A 41 0.92 5.46 4.72
CA GLU A 41 1.13 6.89 4.50
C GLU A 41 1.96 7.10 3.23
N GLU A 42 3.12 6.45 3.11
CA GLU A 42 3.99 6.57 1.94
C GLU A 42 3.33 6.05 0.65
N ALA A 43 2.61 4.92 0.70
CA ALA A 43 1.91 4.40 -0.48
C ALA A 43 0.80 5.34 -0.96
N THR A 44 0.11 6.00 -0.01
CA THR A 44 -0.93 6.99 -0.30
C THR A 44 -0.33 8.29 -0.84
N ASP A 45 0.71 8.81 -0.18
CA ASP A 45 1.38 10.08 -0.55
C ASP A 45 2.04 9.99 -1.92
N LYS A 46 2.60 8.82 -2.28
CA LYS A 46 3.17 8.58 -3.61
C LYS A 46 2.10 8.29 -4.68
N GLY A 47 0.84 8.13 -4.27
CA GLY A 47 -0.28 7.84 -5.16
C GLY A 47 -0.23 6.43 -5.76
N TYR A 48 0.37 5.47 -5.04
CA TYR A 48 0.41 4.07 -5.45
C TYR A 48 -0.91 3.35 -5.18
N VAL A 49 -1.64 3.81 -4.18
CA VAL A 49 -2.99 3.35 -3.86
C VAL A 49 -3.97 4.51 -3.93
N LYS A 50 -5.24 4.19 -4.19
CA LYS A 50 -6.36 5.12 -4.09
C LYS A 50 -7.53 4.49 -3.36
N ARG A 51 -8.35 5.34 -2.75
CA ARG A 51 -9.61 4.92 -2.12
C ARG A 51 -10.78 5.22 -3.06
N GLU A 52 -11.59 4.21 -3.34
CA GLU A 52 -12.85 4.30 -4.07
C GLU A 52 -13.97 3.86 -3.11
N GLY A 53 -14.62 4.84 -2.46
CA GLY A 53 -15.55 4.59 -1.36
C GLY A 53 -14.85 3.89 -0.19
N GLN A 54 -15.28 2.66 0.11
CA GLN A 54 -14.67 1.84 1.16
C GLN A 54 -13.48 1.01 0.68
N LEU A 55 -13.33 0.83 -0.64
CA LEU A 55 -12.29 -0.02 -1.21
C LEU A 55 -10.98 0.75 -1.42
N VAL A 56 -9.88 0.02 -1.30
CA VAL A 56 -8.53 0.44 -1.62
C VAL A 56 -8.10 -0.33 -2.86
N LEU A 57 -7.60 0.41 -3.86
CA LEU A 57 -7.16 -0.13 -5.14
C LEU A 57 -5.74 0.33 -5.43
N VAL A 58 -4.95 -0.53 -6.07
CA VAL A 58 -3.64 -0.18 -6.62
C VAL A 58 -3.84 0.65 -7.89
N THR A 59 -3.21 1.82 -7.95
CA THR A 59 -3.24 2.69 -9.14
C THR A 59 -2.28 2.17 -10.21
N ASN A 60 -2.40 2.67 -11.45
CA ASN A 60 -1.40 2.36 -12.49
C ASN A 60 0.02 2.75 -12.06
N ARG A 61 0.19 3.86 -11.34
CA ARG A 61 1.51 4.25 -10.80
C ARG A 61 2.03 3.22 -9.81
N GLY A 62 1.17 2.71 -8.93
CA GLY A 62 1.54 1.64 -7.99
C GLY A 62 1.97 0.36 -8.71
N ARG A 63 1.26 -0.04 -9.76
CA ARG A 63 1.63 -1.21 -10.60
C ARG A 63 2.99 -1.02 -11.26
N VAL A 64 3.22 0.13 -11.90
CA VAL A 64 4.51 0.44 -12.55
C VAL A 64 5.65 0.47 -11.53
N PHE A 65 5.42 1.06 -10.35
CA PHE A 65 6.41 1.05 -9.26
C PHE A 65 6.76 -0.38 -8.81
N LEU A 66 5.74 -1.24 -8.66
CA LEU A 66 5.92 -2.64 -8.28
C LEU A 66 6.72 -3.43 -9.33
N GLU A 67 6.48 -3.19 -10.62
CA GLU A 67 7.24 -3.83 -11.71
C GLU A 67 8.71 -3.42 -11.72
N HIS A 68 9.02 -2.15 -11.42
CA HIS A 68 10.40 -1.64 -11.37
C HIS A 68 11.16 -1.97 -10.09
N SER A 69 10.46 -2.33 -9.01
CA SER A 69 11.05 -2.61 -7.70
C SER A 69 11.23 -4.12 -7.43
N ARG A 70 11.03 -4.95 -8.46
CA ARG A 70 11.29 -6.38 -8.46
C ARG A 70 12.73 -6.72 -8.87
#